data_AF-A0A538DWX1-F1
#
_entry.id   AF-A0A538DWX1-F1
#
_cell.length_a   1.000
_cell.length_b   1.000
_cell.length_c   1.000
_cell.angle_alpha   90.00
_cell.angle_beta   90.00
_cell.angle_gamma   90.00
#
_symmetry.space_group_name_H-M   'P 1'
#
loop_
_entity.id
_entity.type
_entity.pdbx_description
1 polymer ?
#
loop_
_entity_poly.entity_id
_entity_poly.type
_entity_poly.pdbx_seq_one_letter_code
_entity_poly.pdbx_strand_id
1 'polypeptide(L)' 'MSPTAKGLYGAYGGRYVPETLVPALDELEAGWLEAISDPAYQAELAALAERYVGRPTP' A
#
# COMPACT_ATOMS: atom_id res chain seq x y z
N MET A 1 13.04 -9.01 2.57
CA MET A 1 13.03 -9.51 1.18
C MET A 1 12.04 -8.64 0.42
N SER A 2 12.48 -7.85 -0.55
CA SER A 2 11.60 -6.92 -1.28
C SER A 2 10.94 -7.64 -2.47
N PRO A 3 9.71 -7.27 -2.85
CA PRO A 3 9.06 -7.88 -4.01
C PRO A 3 9.79 -7.50 -5.29
N THR A 4 9.69 -8.35 -6.30
CA THR A 4 10.05 -8.00 -7.68
C THR A 4 9.08 -6.96 -8.25
N ALA A 5 9.40 -6.35 -9.39
CA ALA A 5 8.50 -5.46 -10.12
C ALA A 5 7.16 -6.10 -10.53
N LYS A 6 7.05 -7.44 -10.50
CA LYS A 6 5.79 -8.17 -10.72
C LYS A 6 5.01 -8.42 -9.44
N GLY A 7 5.44 -7.90 -8.29
CA GLY A 7 4.83 -8.16 -6.98
C GLY A 7 5.13 -9.54 -6.40
N LEU A 8 6.17 -10.24 -6.89
CA LEU A 8 6.55 -11.58 -6.40
C LEU A 8 7.59 -11.50 -5.27
N TYR A 9 7.40 -12.29 -4.22
CA TYR A 9 8.36 -12.58 -3.17
C TYR A 9 8.86 -14.02 -3.34
N GLY A 10 10.00 -14.19 -4.01
CA GLY A 10 10.44 -15.52 -4.46
C GLY A 10 9.44 -16.11 -5.44
N ALA A 11 8.91 -17.30 -5.14
CA ALA A 11 7.93 -18.00 -5.98
C ALA A 11 6.46 -17.59 -5.73
N TYR A 12 6.20 -16.72 -4.74
CA TYR A 12 4.85 -16.43 -4.27
C TYR A 12 4.46 -14.97 -4.48
N GLY A 13 3.16 -14.68 -4.55
CA GLY A 13 2.62 -13.34 -4.81
C GLY A 13 2.26 -13.13 -6.27
N GLY A 14 2.45 -11.91 -6.77
CA GLY A 14 2.03 -11.50 -8.11
C GLY A 14 0.53 -11.21 -8.21
N ARG A 15 0.05 -10.98 -9.43
CA ARG A 15 -1.33 -10.59 -9.73
C ARG A 15 -1.98 -11.61 -10.65
N TYR A 16 -2.73 -12.55 -10.09
CA TYR A 16 -3.52 -13.56 -10.81
C TYR A 16 -5.00 -13.18 -10.77
N VAL A 17 -5.36 -12.16 -11.54
CA VAL A 17 -6.70 -11.58 -11.58
C VAL A 17 -7.21 -11.51 -13.02
N PRO A 18 -8.53 -11.38 -13.25
CA PRO A 18 -9.07 -11.06 -14.57
C PRO A 18 -8.44 -9.79 -15.15
N GLU A 19 -8.26 -9.76 -16.47
CA GLU A 19 -7.70 -8.63 -17.23
C GLU A 19 -8.45 -7.32 -16.96
N THR A 20 -9.77 -7.42 -16.73
CA THR A 20 -10.63 -6.27 -16.42
C THR A 20 -10.29 -5.58 -15.10
N LEU A 21 -9.58 -6.25 -14.19
CA LEU A 21 -9.14 -5.68 -12.90
C LEU A 21 -7.73 -5.09 -12.95
N VAL A 22 -6.96 -5.35 -14.01
CA VAL A 22 -5.58 -4.85 -14.12
C VAL A 22 -5.51 -3.32 -14.02
N PRO A 23 -6.35 -2.54 -14.74
CA PRO A 23 -6.27 -1.08 -14.66
C PRO A 23 -6.52 -0.52 -13.26
N ALA A 24 -7.47 -1.09 -12.52
CA ALA A 24 -7.77 -0.65 -11.16
C ALA A 24 -6.64 -0.96 -10.17
N LEU A 25 -5.93 -2.09 -10.38
CA LEU A 25 -4.76 -2.42 -9.56
C LEU A 25 -3.55 -1.54 -9.88
N ASP A 26 -3.37 -1.18 -11.15
CA ASP A 26 -2.31 -0.25 -11.56
C ASP A 26 -2.57 1.16 -10.97
N GLU A 27 -3.82 1.63 -10.98
CA GLU A 27 -4.21 2.91 -10.36
C GLU A 27 -3.98 2.89 -8.84
N LEU A 28 -4.36 1.80 -8.18
CA LEU A 28 -4.13 1.63 -6.73
C LEU A 28 -2.63 1.64 -6.39
N GLU A 29 -1.81 0.94 -7.16
CA GLU A 29 -0.35 0.92 -6.93
C GLU A 29 0.26 2.30 -7.11
N ALA A 30 -0.13 3.03 -8.17
CA ALA A 30 0.34 4.39 -8.40
C ALA A 30 -0.07 5.34 -7.26
N GLY A 31 -1.35 5.33 -6.86
CA GLY A 31 -1.86 6.17 -5.78
C GLY A 31 -1.23 5.82 -4.42
N TRP A 32 -0.97 4.53 -4.17
CA TRP A 32 -0.26 4.10 -2.96
C TRP A 32 1.18 4.60 -2.93
N LEU A 33 1.92 4.48 -4.04
CA LEU A 33 3.31 4.95 -4.12
C LEU A 33 3.41 6.47 -3.92
N GLU A 34 2.46 7.23 -4.45
CA GLU A 34 2.37 8.67 -4.20
C GLU A 34 2.09 8.95 -2.72
N ALA A 35 1.02 8.38 -2.17
CA ALA A 35 0.59 8.63 -0.79
C ALA A 35 1.65 8.21 0.24
N ILE A 36 2.30 7.05 0.07
CA ILE A 36 3.31 6.59 1.03
C ILE A 36 4.55 7.50 1.04
N SER A 37 4.84 8.16 -0.08
CA SER A 37 5.97 9.09 -0.21
C SER A 37 5.66 10.51 0.28
N ASP A 38 4.38 10.86 0.47
CA ASP A 38 3.92 12.17 0.91
C ASP A 38 4.00 12.31 2.45
N PRO A 39 4.82 13.24 2.98
CA PRO A 39 4.87 13.51 4.42
C PRO A 39 3.54 13.95 5.03
N ALA A 40 2.67 14.63 4.27
CA ALA A 40 1.39 15.09 4.78
C ALA A 40 0.44 13.90 5.04
N TYR A 41 0.37 12.97 4.09
CA TYR A 41 -0.36 11.71 4.25
C TYR A 41 0.16 10.91 5.47
N GLN A 42 1.48 10.80 5.63
CA GLN A 42 2.06 10.11 6.79
C GLN A 42 1.69 10.78 8.12
N ALA A 43 1.71 12.12 8.17
CA ALA A 43 1.36 12.88 9.36
C ALA A 43 -0.11 12.69 9.74
N GLU A 44 -1.02 12.71 8.76
CA GLU A 44 -2.44 12.47 8.98
C GLU A 44 -2.69 11.04 9.46
N LEU A 45 -2.09 10.04 8.81
CA LEU A 45 -2.22 8.64 9.19
C LEU A 45 -1.72 8.40 10.62
N ALA A 46 -0.60 9.00 11.00
CA ALA A 46 -0.05 8.92 12.36
C ALA A 46 -1.00 9.58 13.38
N ALA A 47 -1.54 10.75 13.06
CA ALA A 47 -2.49 11.44 13.93
C ALA A 47 -3.78 10.64 14.13
N LEU A 48 -4.30 9.98 13.09
CA LEU A 48 -5.45 9.08 13.19
C LEU A 48 -5.12 7.84 14.00
N ALA A 49 -3.93 7.25 13.81
CA ALA A 49 -3.49 6.11 14.58
C ALA A 49 -3.44 6.41 16.08
N GLU A 50 -2.94 7.58 16.47
CA GLU A 50 -2.87 8.01 17.86
C GLU A 50 -4.24 8.41 18.42
N ARG A 51 -4.92 9.34 17.75
CA ARG A 51 -6.08 10.05 18.32
C ARG A 51 -7.41 9.35 18.10
N TYR A 52 -7.52 8.54 17.05
CA TYR A 52 -8.76 7.85 16.70
C TYR A 52 -8.67 6.35 17.00
N VAL A 53 -7.60 5.68 16.55
CA VAL A 53 -7.42 4.23 16.75
C VAL A 53 -6.90 3.91 18.16
N GLY A 54 -6.17 4.84 18.80
CA GLY A 54 -5.65 4.67 20.17
C GLY A 54 -4.29 3.95 20.25
N ARG A 55 -3.43 4.11 19.24
CA ARG A 55 -2.05 3.60 19.27
C ARG A 55 -1.12 4.54 20.08
N PRO A 56 -0.02 4.04 20.65
CA PRO A 56 0.40 2.63 20.68
C PRO A 56 -0.47 1.80 21.63
N THR A 57 -0.55 0.50 21.35
CA THR A 57 -1.10 -0.49 22.28
C THR A 57 -0.06 -0.77 23.38
N PRO A 58 -0.43 -0.79 24.66
CA PRO A 58 0.49 -1.07 25.77
C PRO A 58 1.25 -2.39 25.66
#